data_AF-A0A2V2S7Y5-F1
#
_entry.id   AF-A0A2V2S7Y5-F1
#
_cell.length_a   1.000
_cell.length_b   1.000
_cell.length_c   1.000
_cell.angle_alpha   90.00
_cell.angle_beta   90.00
_cell.angle_gamma   90.00
#
_symmetry.space_group_name_H-M   'P 1'
#
loop_
_entity.id
_entity.type
_entity.pdbx_description
1 polymer ?
#
loop_
_entity_poly.entity_id
_entity_poly.type
_entity_poly.pdbx_seq_one_letter_code
_entity_poly.pdbx_strand_id
1 'polypeptide(L)'
;MGDTAVDIASVEKVWGPYPNYDDIARFDYGRMFWRMPDMRERLLRHWTDSRHPYRERFLEQRALIEEVLTSSEPAEKLDEMLRARGTSLRCVAREIPPVFGSFF
;
A
#
# COMPACT_ATOMS: atom_id res chain seq x y z
N MET A 1 25.63 -0.37 -11.88
CA MET A 1 26.29 0.01 -10.61
C MET A 1 25.20 0.49 -9.68
N GLY A 2 24.97 -0.24 -8.59
CA GLY A 2 23.74 -0.20 -7.78
C GLY A 2 23.05 -1.56 -7.80
N ASP A 3 23.69 -2.58 -7.21
CA ASP A 3 23.04 -3.85 -6.91
C ASP A 3 21.95 -3.57 -5.87
N THR A 4 20.69 -3.57 -6.28
CA THR A 4 19.54 -3.51 -5.37
C THR A 4 19.40 -4.89 -4.73
N ALA A 5 20.36 -5.28 -3.90
CA ALA A 5 20.13 -6.36 -2.95
C ALA A 5 19.03 -5.86 -2.03
N VAL A 6 17.80 -6.33 -2.27
CA VAL A 6 16.69 -6.16 -1.33
C VAL A 6 17.19 -6.67 0.00
N ASP A 7 17.35 -5.77 0.98
CA ASP A 7 17.80 -6.15 2.31
C ASP A 7 16.74 -7.05 2.93
N ILE A 8 17.02 -8.36 2.92
CA ILE A 8 16.13 -9.40 3.42
C ILE A 8 15.77 -9.11 4.89
N ALA A 9 16.70 -8.55 5.68
CA ALA A 9 16.46 -8.22 7.08
C ALA A 9 15.44 -7.08 7.24
N SER A 10 15.49 -6.06 6.38
CA SER A 10 14.49 -4.99 6.33
C SER A 10 13.10 -5.52 5.94
N VAL A 11 13.04 -6.37 4.90
CA VAL A 11 11.79 -6.98 4.45
C VAL A 11 11.16 -7.82 5.56
N GLU A 12 11.94 -8.65 6.24
CA GLU A 12 11.45 -9.47 7.36
C GLU A 12 10.97 -8.62 8.53
N LYS A 13 11.62 -7.50 8.83
CA LYS A 13 11.23 -6.60 9.92
C LYS A 13 9.82 -6.02 9.73
N VAL A 14 9.51 -5.61 8.50
CA VAL A 14 8.23 -4.94 8.18
C VAL A 14 7.14 -5.94 7.80
N TRP A 15 7.47 -6.89 6.93
CA TRP A 15 6.51 -7.80 6.31
C TRP A 15 6.43 -9.16 7.01
N GLY A 16 7.34 -9.44 7.93
CA GLY A 16 7.46 -10.68 8.68
C GLY A 16 8.30 -11.75 7.95
N PRO A 17 8.58 -12.89 8.62
CA PRO A 17 9.43 -13.97 8.09
C PRO A 17 8.83 -14.69 6.87
N TYR A 18 7.52 -14.53 6.64
CA TYR A 18 6.79 -15.03 5.48
C TYR A 18 6.02 -13.86 4.86
N PRO A 19 6.67 -13.06 4.01
CA PRO A 19 6.03 -11.91 3.39
C PRO A 19 4.93 -12.36 2.44
N ASN A 20 3.80 -11.64 2.45
CA ASN A 20 2.83 -11.75 1.39
C ASN A 20 3.24 -10.77 0.28
N TYR A 21 3.69 -11.29 -0.85
CA TYR A 21 4.15 -10.46 -1.97
C TYR A 21 3.03 -9.65 -2.62
N ASP A 22 1.76 -10.04 -2.48
CA ASP A 22 0.63 -9.21 -2.93
C ASP A 22 0.48 -7.96 -2.06
N ASP A 23 0.64 -8.10 -0.74
CA ASP A 23 0.59 -6.96 0.20
C ASP A 23 1.75 -5.99 -0.11
N ILE A 24 2.96 -6.52 -0.35
CA ILE A 24 4.13 -5.71 -0.73
C ILE A 24 3.90 -5.00 -2.08
N ALA A 25 3.45 -5.72 -3.09
CA ALA A 25 3.18 -5.15 -4.41
C ALA A 25 2.10 -4.06 -4.36
N ARG A 26 1.02 -4.26 -3.58
CA ARG A 26 -0.01 -3.22 -3.37
C ARG A 26 0.58 -1.95 -2.77
N PHE A 27 1.49 -2.07 -1.80
CA PHE A 27 2.16 -0.93 -1.20
C PHE A 27 3.11 -0.23 -2.19
N ASP A 28 4.02 -0.96 -2.81
CA ASP A 28 5.07 -0.39 -3.68
C ASP A 28 4.48 0.23 -4.95
N TYR A 29 3.66 -0.52 -5.69
CA TYR A 29 3.00 0.00 -6.88
C TYR A 29 1.94 1.04 -6.53
N GLY A 30 1.24 0.86 -5.42
CA GLY A 30 0.30 1.85 -4.89
C GLY A 30 0.98 3.20 -4.71
N ARG A 31 2.12 3.26 -4.00
CA ARG A 31 2.89 4.51 -3.79
C ARG A 31 3.40 5.09 -5.10
N MET A 32 3.92 4.24 -5.98
CA MET A 32 4.44 4.67 -7.27
C MET A 32 3.36 5.38 -8.10
N PHE A 33 2.19 4.77 -8.25
CA PHE A 33 1.08 5.36 -9.01
C PHE A 33 0.41 6.52 -8.30
N TRP A 34 0.33 6.50 -6.97
CA TRP A 34 -0.27 7.59 -6.19
C TRP A 34 0.47 8.92 -6.35
N ARG A 35 1.78 8.87 -6.58
CA ARG A 35 2.62 10.06 -6.85
C ARG A 35 2.39 10.68 -8.22
N MET A 36 1.82 9.93 -9.17
CA MET A 36 1.48 10.42 -10.50
C MET A 36 0.03 10.94 -10.49
N PRO A 37 -0.23 12.25 -10.69
CA PRO A 37 -1.58 12.81 -10.55
C PRO A 37 -2.65 12.09 -11.38
N ASP A 38 -2.37 11.82 -12.66
CA ASP A 38 -3.30 11.13 -13.56
C ASP A 38 -3.59 9.70 -13.11
N MET A 39 -2.59 9.00 -12.57
CA MET A 39 -2.77 7.63 -12.07
C MET A 39 -3.49 7.63 -10.73
N ARG A 40 -3.20 8.58 -9.83
CA ARG A 40 -3.95 8.77 -8.59
C ARG A 40 -5.43 8.98 -8.87
N GLU A 41 -5.77 9.83 -9.84
CA GLU A 41 -7.17 10.05 -10.23
C GLU A 41 -7.81 8.75 -10.74
N ARG A 42 -7.10 7.99 -11.59
CA ARG A 42 -7.59 6.70 -12.10
C ARG A 42 -7.81 5.68 -10.98
N LEU A 43 -6.88 5.57 -10.02
CA LEU A 43 -7.01 4.69 -8.86
C LEU A 43 -8.22 5.09 -8.01
N LEU A 44 -8.37 6.38 -7.69
CA LEU A 44 -9.51 6.86 -6.93
C LEU A 44 -10.83 6.58 -7.64
N ARG A 45 -10.92 6.84 -8.95
CA ARG A 45 -12.11 6.55 -9.75
C ARG A 45 -12.44 5.06 -9.73
N HIS A 46 -11.44 4.20 -9.88
CA HIS A 46 -11.61 2.76 -9.88
C HIS A 46 -12.02 2.20 -8.51
N TRP A 47 -11.31 2.59 -7.45
CA TRP A 47 -11.55 2.10 -6.09
C TRP A 47 -12.85 2.63 -5.47
N THR A 48 -13.40 3.73 -5.99
CA THR A 48 -14.69 4.29 -5.55
C THR A 48 -15.87 3.90 -6.44
N ASP A 49 -15.63 3.20 -7.56
CA ASP A 49 -16.70 2.68 -8.42
C ASP A 49 -17.60 1.73 -7.62
N SER A 50 -18.91 1.95 -7.69
CA SER A 50 -19.93 1.15 -7.02
C SER A 50 -19.86 -0.36 -7.30
N ARG A 51 -19.29 -0.77 -8.45
CA ARG A 51 -19.13 -2.15 -8.87
C ARG A 51 -17.85 -2.79 -8.31
N HIS A 52 -16.95 -2.00 -7.73
CA HIS A 52 -15.67 -2.48 -7.25
C HIS A 52 -15.85 -3.27 -5.94
N PRO A 53 -15.38 -4.53 -5.87
CA PRO A 53 -15.66 -5.42 -4.72
C PRO A 53 -15.05 -4.93 -3.40
N TYR A 54 -13.99 -4.11 -3.47
CA TYR A 54 -13.32 -3.57 -2.29
C TYR A 54 -13.75 -2.14 -1.94
N ARG A 55 -14.77 -1.59 -2.60
CA ARG A 55 -15.15 -0.17 -2.44
C ARG A 55 -15.44 0.21 -1.00
N GLU A 56 -16.32 -0.52 -0.31
CA GLU A 56 -16.77 -0.15 1.04
C GLU A 56 -15.59 -0.14 2.02
N ARG A 57 -14.80 -1.21 2.00
CA ARG A 57 -13.58 -1.35 2.79
C ARG A 57 -12.56 -0.25 2.48
N PHE A 58 -12.38 0.11 1.21
CA PHE A 58 -11.53 1.24 0.83
C PHE A 58 -12.04 2.55 1.42
N LEU A 59 -13.34 2.83 1.33
CA LEU A 59 -13.93 4.07 1.87
C LEU A 59 -13.75 4.17 3.39
N GLU A 60 -13.91 3.06 4.11
CA GLU A 60 -13.69 2.99 5.57
C GLU A 60 -12.23 3.29 5.95
N GLN A 61 -11.27 2.76 5.16
CA GLN A 61 -9.84 2.89 5.43
C GLN A 61 -9.17 4.05 4.66
N ARG A 62 -9.95 4.84 3.91
CA ARG A 62 -9.45 5.75 2.88
C ARG A 62 -8.40 6.71 3.42
N ALA A 63 -8.68 7.37 4.53
CA ALA A 63 -7.78 8.35 5.11
C ALA A 63 -6.39 7.75 5.43
N LEU A 64 -6.38 6.55 6.00
CA LEU A 64 -5.15 5.85 6.36
C LEU A 64 -4.38 5.35 5.13
N ILE A 65 -5.10 4.84 4.13
CA ILE A 65 -4.50 4.41 2.85
C ILE A 65 -3.89 5.61 2.13
N GLU A 66 -4.63 6.72 1.99
CA GLU A 66 -4.10 7.93 1.34
C GLU A 66 -2.89 8.49 2.11
N GLU A 67 -2.89 8.47 3.45
CA GLU A 67 -1.76 8.86 4.28
C GLU A 67 -0.50 8.02 3.96
N VAL A 68 -0.65 6.69 3.98
CA VAL A 68 0.43 5.74 3.68
C VAL A 68 0.96 5.88 2.25
N LEU A 69 0.07 6.04 1.27
CA LEU A 69 0.44 6.19 -0.14
C LEU A 69 1.12 7.54 -0.44
N THR A 70 0.74 8.60 0.29
CA THR A 70 1.29 9.95 0.14
C THR A 70 2.65 10.09 0.83
N SER A 71 2.89 9.35 1.91
CA SER A 71 4.13 9.44 2.69
C SER A 71 5.38 9.24 1.82
N SER A 72 6.42 10.02 2.10
CA SER A 72 7.77 9.86 1.54
C SER A 72 8.68 9.00 2.41
N GLU A 73 8.24 8.61 3.61
CA GLU A 73 9.03 7.82 4.55
C GLU A 73 9.37 6.43 3.97
N PRO A 74 10.51 5.84 4.38
CA PRO A 74 10.82 4.45 4.07
C PRO A 74 9.88 3.50 4.84
N ALA A 75 9.74 2.26 4.36
CA ALA A 75 8.74 1.31 4.84
C ALA A 75 8.91 1.00 6.34
N GLU A 76 10.14 0.92 6.83
CA GLU A 76 10.48 0.62 8.22
C GLU A 76 10.00 1.72 9.16
N LYS A 77 10.26 2.97 8.79
CA LYS A 77 9.84 4.12 9.59
C LYS A 77 8.32 4.31 9.56
N LEU A 78 7.70 4.05 8.40
CA LEU A 78 6.25 4.07 8.29
C LEU A 78 5.59 2.96 9.13
N ASP A 79 6.17 1.75 9.14
CA ASP A 79 5.71 0.66 10.00
C ASP A 79 5.84 1.01 11.49
N GLU A 80 6.96 1.59 11.91
CA GLU A 80 7.17 2.06 13.29
C GLU A 80 6.11 3.10 13.71
N MET A 81 5.82 4.08 12.85
CA MET A 81 4.77 5.07 13.10
C MET A 81 3.38 4.45 13.20
N LEU A 82 3.07 3.48 12.34
CA LEU A 82 1.78 2.77 12.35
C LEU A 82 1.63 1.88 13.59
N ARG A 83 2.71 1.23 14.05
CA ARG A 83 2.74 0.44 15.29
C ARG A 83 2.47 1.29 16.52
N ALA A 84 3.01 2.51 16.58
CA ALA A 84 2.68 3.45 17.66
C ALA A 84 1.18 3.80 17.73
N ARG A 85 0.44 3.63 16.62
CA ARG A 85 -1.01 3.84 16.51
C ARG A 85 -1.84 2.54 16.63
N GLY A 86 -1.21 1.41 16.96
CA GLY A 86 -1.89 0.12 17.14
C GLY A 86 -2.19 -0.65 15.84
N THR A 87 -1.55 -0.31 14.73
CA THR A 87 -1.63 -1.05 13.46
C THR A 87 -0.23 -1.36 12.92
N SER A 88 -0.09 -1.81 11.66
CA SER A 88 1.21 -2.04 11.02
C SER A 88 1.11 -1.74 9.53
N LEU A 89 2.26 -1.56 8.87
CA LEU A 89 2.28 -1.36 7.43
C LEU A 89 1.69 -2.58 6.70
N ARG A 90 1.98 -3.79 7.20
CA ARG A 90 1.39 -5.03 6.68
C ARG A 90 -0.13 -5.03 6.76
N CYS A 91 -0.70 -4.56 7.88
CA CYS A 91 -2.15 -4.44 8.02
C CYS A 91 -2.72 -3.46 7.00
N VAL A 92 -2.14 -2.26 6.88
CA VAL A 92 -2.65 -1.23 5.95
C VAL A 92 -2.50 -1.66 4.50
N ALA A 93 -1.39 -2.30 4.13
CA ALA A 93 -1.13 -2.76 2.77
C ALA A 93 -2.18 -3.77 2.27
N ARG A 94 -2.71 -4.60 3.16
CA ARG A 94 -3.81 -5.52 2.86
C ARG A 94 -5.13 -4.82 2.53
N GLU A 95 -5.31 -3.62 3.08
CA GLU A 95 -6.49 -2.77 2.84
C GLU A 95 -6.39 -1.99 1.53
N ILE A 96 -5.17 -1.80 0.99
CA ILE A 96 -4.98 -1.16 -0.31
C ILE A 96 -5.66 -2.04 -1.37
N PRO A 97 -6.64 -1.52 -2.13
CA PRO A 97 -7.28 -2.31 -3.16
C PRO A 97 -6.26 -2.69 -4.26
N PRO A 98 -6.47 -3.81 -4.97
CA PRO A 98 -5.60 -4.20 -6.07
C PRO A 98 -5.38 -3.06 -7.06
N VAL A 99 -4.11 -2.84 -7.38
CA VAL A 99 -3.65 -1.81 -8.32
C VAL A 99 -3.70 -2.33 -9.76
N PHE A 100 -3.52 -3.64 -9.93
CA PHE A 100 -3.60 -4.36 -11.19
C PHE A 100 -4.75 -5.38 -11.11
N GLY A 101 -5.41 -5.60 -12.25
CA GLY A 101 -6.54 -6.50 -12.39
C GLY A 101 -7.68 -5.84 -13.16
N SER A 102 -8.49 -6.65 -13.83
CA SER A 102 -9.71 -6.16 -14.47
C SER A 102 -10.87 -6.33 -13.50
N PHE A 103 -11.42 -5.21 -13.04
CA PHE A 103 -12.66 -5.17 -12.29
C PHE A 103 -13.58 -4.10 -12.91
N PHE A 104 -14.16 -4.45 -14.07
CA PHE A 104 -15.25 -3.74 -14.77
C PHE A 104 -14.98 -2.34 -15.35
#